data_AF-A0A090SRH0-F1
#
_entry.id   AF-A0A090SRH0-F1
#
_cell.length_a   1.000
_cell.length_b   1.000
_cell.length_c   1.000
_cell.angle_alpha   90.00
_cell.angle_beta   90.00
_cell.angle_gamma   90.00
#
_symmetry.space_group_name_H-M   'P 1'
#
loop_
_entity.id
_entity.type
_entity.pdbx_description
1 polymer ?
#
loop_
_entity_poly.entity_id
_entity_poly.type
_entity_poly.pdbx_seq_one_letter_code
_entity_poly.pdbx_strand_id
1 'polypeptide(L)' 'MRHIGIYAYRAGFINTYINWAPSALEKIESLEQLRVLWYGERIHVELAKEAPPAGVDTPEDLDKVRALLSK' A
#
# COMPACT_ATOMS: atom_id res chain seq x y z
N MET A 1 -11.39 8.40 -6.87
CA MET A 1 -10.21 7.52 -7.05
C MET A 1 -9.46 7.51 -5.72
N ARG A 2 -9.02 6.34 -5.22
CA ARG A 2 -8.22 6.24 -3.98
C ARG A 2 -6.96 5.42 -4.25
N HIS A 3 -5.89 5.70 -3.51
CA HIS A 3 -4.73 4.83 -3.48
C HIS A 3 -5.09 3.48 -2.81
N ILE A 4 -4.64 2.37 -3.39
CA ILE A 4 -4.78 1.02 -2.85
C ILE A 4 -3.38 0.60 -2.36
N GLY A 5 -3.25 0.20 -1.10
CA GLY A 5 -1.98 -0.20 -0.48
C GLY A 5 -1.45 -1.57 -0.94
N ILE A 6 -1.47 -1.82 -2.26
CA ILE A 6 -0.89 -3.01 -2.89
C ILE A 6 0.23 -2.51 -3.80
N TYR A 7 1.41 -3.07 -3.62
CA TYR A 7 2.61 -2.64 -4.32
C TYR A 7 3.34 -3.82 -4.96
N ALA A 8 4.13 -3.52 -5.99
CA ALA A 8 5.07 -4.45 -6.60
C ALA A 8 6.46 -3.82 -6.64
N TYR A 9 7.45 -4.48 -6.03
CA TYR A 9 8.83 -4.03 -5.97
C TYR A 9 9.79 -5.15 -6.37
N ARG A 10 10.96 -4.77 -6.88
CA ARG A 10 12.09 -5.71 -7.00
C ARG A 10 12.72 -5.90 -5.63
N ALA A 11 13.17 -7.11 -5.31
CA ALA A 11 13.82 -7.39 -4.01
C ALA A 11 15.01 -6.45 -3.74
N GLY A 12 15.86 -6.20 -4.75
CA GLY A 12 16.98 -5.27 -4.61
C GLY A 12 16.57 -3.82 -4.33
N PHE A 13 15.40 -3.39 -4.84
CA PHE A 13 14.88 -2.06 -4.57
C PHE A 13 14.43 -1.89 -3.11
N ILE A 14 13.82 -2.94 -2.52
CA ILE A 14 13.46 -2.91 -1.10
C ILE A 14 14.70 -2.69 -0.24
N ASN A 15 15.82 -3.37 -0.56
CA ASN A 15 17.09 -3.16 0.13
C ASN A 15 17.60 -1.71 -0.01
N THR A 16 17.46 -1.08 -1.17
CA THR A 16 17.80 0.34 -1.32
C THR A 16 16.88 1.22 -0.47
N TYR A 17 15.57 1.02 -0.55
CA TYR A 17 14.55 1.83 0.14
C TYR A 17 14.71 1.86 1.67
N ILE A 18 15.00 0.71 2.29
CA ILE A 18 15.16 0.63 3.75
C ILE A 18 16.42 1.33 4.26
N ASN A 19 17.42 1.54 3.39
CA ASN A 19 18.68 2.20 3.72
C ASN A 19 18.64 3.72 3.53
N TRP A 20 17.58 4.27 2.93
CA TRP A 20 17.38 5.71 2.86
C TRP A 20 16.89 6.29 4.19
N ALA A 21 17.39 7.47 4.51
CA ALA A 21 16.86 8.23 5.62
C ALA A 21 15.40 8.62 5.34
N PRO A 22 14.52 8.56 6.36
CA PRO A 22 13.17 9.12 6.28
C PRO A 22 13.15 10.55 5.73
N SER A 23 12.38 10.78 4.68
CA SER A 23 12.17 12.10 4.10
C SER A 23 11.37 13.01 5.04
N ALA A 24 11.40 14.33 4.80
CA ALA A 24 10.52 15.24 5.53
C ALA A 24 9.05 14.99 5.17
N LEU A 25 8.79 14.78 3.88
CA LEU A 25 7.43 14.67 3.35
C LEU A 25 6.70 13.39 3.81
N GLU A 26 7.40 12.25 3.87
CA GLU A 26 6.77 11.02 4.40
C GLU A 26 6.32 11.18 5.85
N LYS A 27 7.01 12.00 6.66
CA LYS A 27 6.68 12.21 8.08
C LYS A 27 5.51 13.15 8.25
N ILE A 28 5.46 14.20 7.44
CA ILE A 28 4.37 15.19 7.46
C ILE A 28 3.05 14.52 7.05
N GLU A 29 3.07 13.74 5.97
CA GLU A 29 1.86 13.10 5.42
C GLU A 29 1.59 11.71 6.01
N SER A 30 2.55 11.14 6.76
CA SER A 30 2.54 9.75 7.22
C SER A 30 2.35 8.73 6.08
N LEU A 31 3.01 8.98 4.94
CA LEU A 31 2.90 8.17 3.72
C LEU A 31 4.28 7.68 3.24
N GLU A 32 4.51 6.37 3.33
CA GLU A 32 5.78 5.70 3.03
C GLU A 32 6.26 5.89 1.58
N GLN A 33 5.33 5.88 0.62
CA GLN A 33 5.64 5.98 -0.81
C GLN A 33 6.23 7.35 -1.18
N LEU A 34 6.07 8.37 -0.33
CA LEU A 34 6.65 9.69 -0.57
C LEU A 34 8.17 9.69 -0.42
N ARG A 35 8.76 8.74 0.33
CA ARG A 35 10.22 8.56 0.36
C ARG A 35 10.76 8.21 -1.02
N VAL A 36 10.09 7.31 -1.73
CA VAL A 36 10.49 6.87 -3.08
C VAL A 36 10.55 8.08 -4.01
N LEU A 37 9.49 8.89 -4.02
CA LEU A 37 9.43 10.10 -4.85
C LEU A 37 10.46 11.15 -4.42
N TRP A 38 10.73 11.28 -3.11
CA TRP A 38 11.71 12.22 -2.57
C TRP A 38 13.13 11.95 -3.08
N TYR A 39 13.53 10.69 -3.18
CA TYR A 39 14.85 10.29 -3.72
C TYR A 39 14.89 10.23 -5.26
N GLY A 40 13.85 10.74 -5.94
CA GLY A 40 13.81 10.89 -7.40
C GLY A 40 13.40 9.63 -8.17
N GLU A 41 12.97 8.59 -7.47
CA GLU A 41 12.44 7.37 -8.10
C GLU A 41 11.03 7.58 -8.64
N ARG A 42 10.61 6.72 -9.57
CA ARG A 42 9.29 6.79 -10.20
C ARG A 42 8.40 5.65 -9.71
N ILE A 43 7.14 5.98 -9.46
CA ILE A 43 6.09 5.01 -9.15
C ILE A 43 5.13 4.96 -10.33
N HIS A 44 4.96 3.77 -10.91
CA HIS A 44 3.88 3.52 -11.87
C HIS A 44 2.59 3.22 -11.10
N VAL A 45 1.48 3.83 -11.53
CA VAL A 45 0.14 3.61 -10.96
C VAL A 45 -0.81 3.31 -12.10
N GLU A 46 -1.64 2.28 -11.93
CA GLU A 46 -2.67 1.90 -12.87
C GLU A 46 -4.03 1.78 -12.16
N LEU A 47 -5.11 1.98 -12.91
CA LEU A 47 -6.46 1.74 -12.43
C LEU A 47 -6.66 0.25 -12.15
N ALA A 48 -7.07 -0.09 -10.93
CA ALA A 48 -7.42 -1.46 -10.60
C ALA A 48 -8.60 -1.93 -11.48
N LYS A 49 -8.46 -3.14 -12.05
CA LYS A 49 -9.52 -3.77 -12.87
C LYS A 49 -10.80 -3.99 -12.06
N GLU A 50 -10.63 -4.30 -10.79
CA GLU A 50 -11.71 -4.50 -9.82
C GLU A 50 -11.33 -3.80 -8.51
N ALA A 51 -12.34 -3.25 -7.83
CA ALA A 51 -12.12 -2.65 -6.52
C ALA A 51 -11.86 -3.78 -5.50
N PRO A 52 -10.72 -3.77 -4.78
CA PRO A 52 -10.49 -4.77 -3.75
C PRO A 52 -11.50 -4.58 -2.60
N PRO A 53 -11.93 -5.68 -1.96
CA PRO A 53 -12.74 -5.58 -0.75
C PRO A 53 -11.97 -4.83 0.35
N ALA A 54 -12.69 -4.34 1.35
CA ALA A 54 -12.06 -3.81 2.55
C ALA A 54 -11.27 -4.92 3.28
N GLY A 55 -10.25 -4.52 4.04
CA GLY A 55 -9.57 -5.42 4.97
C GLY A 55 -10.52 -5.93 6.06
N VAL A 56 -10.12 -7.00 6.74
CA VAL A 56 -10.81 -7.48 7.93
C VAL A 56 -10.08 -6.92 9.14
N ASP A 57 -10.62 -5.87 9.74
CA ASP A 57 -10.01 -5.19 10.88
C ASP A 57 -10.87 -5.30 12.16
N THR A 58 -12.16 -5.65 12.04
CA THR A 58 -13.06 -5.85 13.19
C THR A 58 -13.71 -7.25 13.20
N PRO A 59 -14.26 -7.71 14.34
CA PRO A 59 -15.03 -8.95 14.41
C PRO A 59 -16.20 -9.00 13.40
N GLU A 60 -16.86 -7.86 13.17
CA GLU A 60 -17.98 -7.76 12.22
C GLU A 60 -17.51 -7.96 10.77
N ASP A 61 -16.31 -7.50 10.42
CA ASP A 61 -15.74 -7.73 9.10
C ASP A 61 -15.43 -9.22 8.88
N LEU A 62 -14.95 -9.90 9.92
CA LEU A 62 -14.70 -11.33 9.86
C LEU A 62 -15.99 -12.12 9.64
N ASP A 63 -17.08 -11.75 10.33
CA ASP A 63 -18.37 -12.42 10.18
C ASP A 63 -18.97 -12.20 8.79
N LYS A 64 -18.80 -11.01 8.19
CA LYS A 64 -19.17 -10.76 6.78
C LYS A 64 -18.43 -11.70 5.83
N VAL A 65 -17.11 -11.83 5.98
CA VAL A 65 -16.31 -12.71 5.12
C VAL A 65 -16.70 -14.17 5.31
N ARG A 66 -16.94 -14.63 6.55
CA ARG A 66 -17.43 -15.99 6.83
C ARG A 66 -18.75 -16.29 6.13
N ALA A 67 -19.71 -15.35 6.18
CA ALA A 67 -21.00 -15.52 5.52
C ALA A 67 -20.91 -15.58 3.99
N LEU A 68 -19.91 -14.92 3.39
CA LEU A 68 -19.65 -14.99 1.94
C LEU A 68 -19.03 -16.34 1.52
N LEU A 69 -18.21 -16.94 2.37
CA LEU A 69 -17.46 -18.17 2.08
C LEU A 69 -18.17 -19.46 2.52
N SER A 70 -19.21 -19.39 3.34
CA SER A 70 -19.94 -20.57 3.84
C SER A 70 -21.02 -21.11 2.88
N LYS A 71 -21.04 -20.62 1.63
CA LYS A 71 -21.83 -21.15 0.52
C LYS A 71 -21.00 -22.12 -0.31
#